data_AF-A0A0K8WM87-F1
#
_entry.id   AF-A0A0K8WM87-F1
#
_cell.length_a   1.000
_cell.length_b   1.000
_cell.length_c   1.000
_cell.angle_alpha   90.00
_cell.angle_beta   90.00
_cell.angle_gamma   90.00
#
_symmetry.space_group_name_H-M   'P 1'
#
loop_
_entity.id
_entity.type
_entity.pdbx_description
1 polymer ?
#
loop_
_entity_poly.entity_id
_entity_poly.type
_entity_poly.pdbx_seq_one_letter_code
_entity_poly.pdbx_strand_id
1 'polypeptide(L)'
;MHRNKCALTMNPQSQKKNVASMYDDNNKNDIVKKVVIQETSKAKDSNLTTENLILENRKRLKEKMAAKKSPTELKSKATASEKAGKKPRVWDLGGSSKDAVILDRSKDQHQDVQYQKVQNNIVGTMQGRIQDLEVESDDDSIELDEKKGGIPNSGPKTSGILSYFKGIVGSKTLSKVELQPALDKMKDHLISKNVAADIAYKLCDSVATNLEGKSLGTFDSIASLVKNSLNTSLVRILSPKRRIDIIRDALEAKNNGRPYTIAFCGVNGVGKSTNLAKICFWLIENDFSVLIAACDTFRAGAVEQLRTHTRHLNALHPPERHNNRTMVQLYEKGYGKDAAGIAMEAIKYANDTTIDIVLIDTAGRMQDNEPLMRSLSKLIKINDPDLVLFVGEALVGNEAVDQLVKFNQSLADYSSNENPHIIDGIVLTKFDTIDDKVGAAISMTYITGQPIVFVGTGQTYSDLKALNVNAVVHALMK
;
A
#
# COMPACT_ATOMS: atom_id res chain seq x y z
N MET A 1 58.93 -3.14 -36.19
CA MET A 1 59.60 -1.84 -36.44
C MET A 1 58.65 -0.94 -37.23
N HIS A 2 58.41 0.31 -36.77
CA HIS A 2 57.92 1.48 -37.54
C HIS A 2 56.48 1.40 -38.12
N ARG A 3 55.68 2.47 -38.30
CA ARG A 3 55.52 3.86 -37.79
C ARG A 3 54.29 4.45 -38.55
N ASN A 4 53.72 5.53 -38.02
CA ASN A 4 52.88 6.58 -38.66
C ASN A 4 51.36 6.32 -38.81
N LYS A 5 50.40 7.16 -38.36
CA LYS A 5 50.09 8.63 -38.41
C LYS A 5 49.46 9.15 -39.72
N CYS A 6 48.27 9.77 -39.54
CA CYS A 6 47.60 10.87 -40.31
C CYS A 6 47.04 10.52 -41.72
N ALA A 7 45.94 11.09 -42.26
CA ALA A 7 45.00 12.17 -41.90
C ALA A 7 43.73 12.17 -42.82
N LEU A 8 42.64 12.80 -42.34
CA LEU A 8 41.59 13.65 -42.98
C LEU A 8 41.09 13.41 -44.43
N THR A 9 39.75 13.38 -44.64
CA THR A 9 38.95 14.37 -45.42
C THR A 9 37.43 14.02 -45.51
N MET A 10 36.62 15.02 -45.92
CA MET A 10 35.19 15.26 -45.66
C MET A 10 34.16 14.82 -46.75
N ASN A 11 33.00 14.32 -46.29
CA ASN A 11 31.59 14.65 -46.63
C ASN A 11 30.95 14.29 -48.03
N PRO A 12 29.61 14.41 -48.26
CA PRO A 12 28.66 13.28 -48.38
C PRO A 12 27.74 13.30 -49.63
N GLN A 13 27.04 12.21 -49.99
CA GLN A 13 25.82 12.27 -50.82
C GLN A 13 24.96 10.99 -50.83
N SER A 14 23.68 11.16 -50.48
CA SER A 14 22.43 10.52 -50.95
C SER A 14 22.38 9.08 -51.52
N GLN A 15 21.43 8.26 -51.04
CA GLN A 15 20.18 7.91 -51.77
C GLN A 15 19.30 6.86 -51.04
N LYS A 16 17.98 7.05 -51.18
CA LYS A 16 16.86 6.18 -50.77
C LYS A 16 16.77 4.89 -51.60
N LYS A 17 16.25 3.79 -51.02
CA LYS A 17 15.28 2.80 -51.57
C LYS A 17 15.21 1.59 -50.62
N ASN A 18 14.08 1.33 -49.98
CA ASN A 18 12.89 0.59 -50.42
C ASN A 18 12.97 -0.93 -50.24
N VAL A 19 11.97 -1.36 -49.45
CA VAL A 19 11.49 -2.68 -49.04
C VAL A 19 11.33 -3.68 -50.20
N ALA A 20 11.93 -4.86 -50.03
CA ALA A 20 11.60 -6.16 -50.59
C ALA A 20 12.37 -7.18 -49.72
N SER A 21 11.98 -8.40 -49.40
CA SER A 21 10.83 -9.27 -49.64
C SER A 21 11.24 -10.62 -49.02
N MET A 22 10.27 -11.42 -48.58
CA MET A 22 10.36 -12.88 -48.33
C MET A 22 11.21 -13.36 -47.14
N TYR A 23 10.56 -13.99 -46.17
CA TYR A 23 10.63 -15.44 -45.92
C TYR A 23 9.49 -15.85 -44.96
N ASP A 24 8.58 -16.68 -45.47
CA ASP A 24 7.73 -17.57 -44.67
C ASP A 24 8.61 -18.65 -44.03
N ASP A 25 8.43 -18.96 -42.74
CA ASP A 25 7.64 -20.15 -42.35
C ASP A 25 7.66 -20.39 -40.82
N ASN A 26 6.45 -20.61 -40.29
CA ASN A 26 6.03 -21.53 -39.22
C ASN A 26 6.70 -21.50 -37.83
N ASN A 27 5.90 -21.11 -36.81
CA ASN A 27 5.19 -22.05 -35.93
C ASN A 27 4.95 -21.42 -34.54
N LYS A 28 3.70 -21.08 -34.20
CA LYS A 28 3.18 -21.14 -32.81
C LYS A 28 1.68 -20.88 -32.75
N ASN A 29 1.01 -21.79 -32.03
CA ASN A 29 -0.41 -21.83 -31.73
C ASN A 29 -0.85 -20.64 -30.88
N ASP A 30 -1.89 -19.92 -31.33
CA ASP A 30 -2.69 -19.04 -30.47
C ASP A 30 -4.18 -19.38 -30.62
N ILE A 31 -4.80 -19.67 -29.48
CA ILE A 31 -6.21 -19.99 -29.31
C ILE A 31 -6.99 -18.67 -29.26
N VAL A 32 -7.66 -18.31 -30.36
CA VAL A 32 -8.55 -17.14 -30.42
C VAL A 32 -10.01 -17.58 -30.32
N LYS A 33 -10.71 -17.06 -29.30
CA LYS A 33 -12.16 -17.23 -29.08
C LYS A 33 -12.96 -16.61 -30.23
N LYS A 34 -13.77 -17.45 -30.89
CA LYS A 34 -14.68 -17.09 -31.99
C LYS A 34 -15.94 -16.43 -31.40
N VAL A 35 -16.19 -15.16 -31.73
CA VAL A 35 -17.50 -14.51 -31.53
C VAL A 35 -18.28 -14.65 -32.83
N VAL A 36 -19.42 -15.32 -32.77
CA VAL A 36 -20.35 -15.52 -33.89
C VAL A 36 -21.26 -14.30 -33.99
N ILE A 37 -21.16 -13.56 -35.09
CA ILE A 37 -22.12 -12.53 -35.46
C ILE A 37 -23.10 -13.17 -36.45
N GLN A 38 -24.36 -13.30 -36.06
CA GLN A 38 -25.46 -13.65 -36.97
C GLN A 38 -25.86 -12.39 -37.75
N GLU A 39 -25.49 -12.33 -39.02
CA GLU A 39 -26.07 -11.39 -39.98
C GLU A 39 -27.47 -11.88 -40.38
N THR A 40 -28.50 -11.08 -40.09
CA THR A 40 -29.83 -11.29 -40.67
C THR A 40 -29.87 -10.65 -42.06
N SER A 41 -30.02 -11.52 -43.05
CA SER A 41 -30.23 -11.20 -44.46
C SER A 41 -31.44 -10.29 -44.67
N LYS A 42 -31.23 -9.12 -45.29
CA LYS A 42 -32.27 -8.42 -46.06
C LYS A 42 -31.77 -8.14 -47.48
N ALA A 43 -32.68 -8.40 -48.41
CA ALA A 43 -32.48 -8.49 -49.83
C ALA A 43 -31.86 -7.23 -50.46
N LYS A 44 -31.08 -7.47 -51.53
CA LYS A 44 -30.67 -6.47 -52.51
C LYS A 44 -31.91 -5.96 -53.24
N ASP A 45 -32.14 -4.66 -53.20
CA ASP A 45 -32.75 -3.94 -54.31
C ASP A 45 -31.79 -2.82 -54.73
N SER A 46 -31.33 -2.95 -55.97
CA SER A 46 -30.47 -2.02 -56.66
C SER A 46 -31.29 -0.88 -57.26
N ASN A 47 -30.82 0.35 -57.03
CA ASN A 47 -31.17 1.63 -57.67
C ASN A 47 -31.93 2.63 -56.78
N LEU A 48 -31.27 3.15 -55.75
CA LEU A 48 -31.57 4.49 -55.23
C LEU A 48 -30.26 5.23 -54.97
N THR A 49 -30.05 6.35 -55.64
CA THR A 49 -28.88 7.22 -55.45
C THR A 49 -28.81 7.76 -54.02
N THR A 50 -27.60 7.89 -53.50
CA THR A 50 -27.24 8.25 -52.11
C THR A 50 -27.90 9.55 -51.61
N GLU A 51 -28.29 10.44 -52.51
CA GLU A 51 -28.99 11.70 -52.19
C GLU A 51 -30.44 11.50 -51.74
N ASN A 52 -31.16 10.51 -52.29
CA ASN A 52 -32.56 10.27 -51.93
C ASN A 52 -32.71 9.70 -50.50
N LEU A 53 -31.75 8.86 -50.07
CA LEU A 53 -31.68 8.32 -48.71
C LEU A 53 -31.39 9.41 -47.65
N ILE A 54 -30.59 10.41 -47.99
CA ILE A 54 -30.28 11.54 -47.10
C ILE A 54 -31.50 12.46 -46.96
N LEU A 55 -32.25 12.66 -48.06
CA LEU A 55 -33.48 13.47 -48.07
C LEU A 55 -34.61 12.81 -47.27
N GLU A 56 -34.76 11.50 -47.36
CA GLU A 56 -35.75 10.74 -46.60
C GLU A 56 -35.44 10.70 -45.09
N ASN A 57 -34.16 10.56 -44.73
CA ASN A 57 -33.72 10.65 -43.34
C ASN A 57 -33.88 12.06 -42.75
N ARG A 58 -33.63 13.12 -43.54
CA ARG A 58 -33.91 14.51 -43.14
C ARG A 58 -35.41 14.80 -42.98
N LYS A 59 -36.28 14.21 -43.82
CA LYS A 59 -37.74 14.29 -43.67
C LYS A 59 -38.23 13.60 -42.39
N ARG A 60 -37.76 12.37 -42.11
CA ARG A 60 -38.08 11.64 -40.86
C ARG A 60 -37.63 12.39 -39.61
N LEU A 61 -36.49 13.09 -39.68
CA LEU A 61 -35.98 13.91 -38.57
C LEU A 61 -36.83 15.19 -38.37
N LYS A 62 -37.29 15.82 -39.46
CA LYS A 62 -38.24 16.95 -39.40
C LYS A 62 -39.62 16.55 -38.86
N GLU A 63 -40.16 15.39 -39.23
CA GLU A 63 -41.44 14.89 -38.70
C GLU A 63 -41.35 14.59 -37.19
N LYS A 64 -40.23 14.00 -36.73
CA LYS A 64 -39.98 13.78 -35.30
C LYS A 64 -39.79 15.05 -34.49
N MET A 65 -39.26 16.12 -35.10
CA MET A 65 -39.12 17.43 -34.45
C MET A 65 -40.41 18.25 -34.48
N ALA A 66 -41.26 18.09 -35.51
CA ALA A 66 -42.56 18.75 -35.61
C ALA A 66 -43.61 18.13 -34.67
N ALA A 67 -43.52 16.83 -34.39
CA ALA A 67 -44.42 16.14 -33.44
C ALA A 67 -44.26 16.55 -31.96
N LYS A 68 -43.31 17.45 -31.63
CA LYS A 68 -43.04 17.90 -30.25
C LYS A 68 -43.52 19.32 -29.92
N LYS A 69 -44.24 19.98 -30.81
CA LYS A 69 -44.83 21.31 -30.54
C LYS A 69 -46.29 21.39 -30.99
N SER A 70 -47.20 21.14 -30.06
CA SER A 70 -48.54 21.74 -30.05
C SER A 70 -48.84 22.29 -28.65
N PRO A 71 -49.51 23.45 -28.54
CA PRO A 71 -49.71 24.16 -27.28
C PRO A 71 -50.98 23.66 -26.58
N THR A 72 -51.08 23.81 -25.25
CA THR A 72 -52.37 23.62 -24.58
C THR A 72 -52.56 24.64 -23.47
N GLU A 73 -53.63 25.41 -23.65
CA GLU A 73 -54.18 26.44 -22.79
C GLU A 73 -54.70 25.89 -21.46
N LEU A 74 -54.78 26.80 -20.48
CA LEU A 74 -55.39 26.60 -19.17
C LEU A 74 -56.90 26.35 -19.27
N LYS A 75 -57.38 25.26 -18.64
CA LYS A 75 -58.68 25.19 -17.95
C LYS A 75 -58.72 24.04 -16.94
N SER A 76 -59.59 24.21 -15.94
CA SER A 76 -59.54 23.78 -14.55
C SER A 76 -60.00 22.35 -14.20
N LYS A 77 -59.30 21.77 -13.20
CA LYS A 77 -59.65 20.75 -12.18
C LYS A 77 -60.81 19.76 -12.42
N ALA A 78 -60.47 18.47 -12.41
CA ALA A 78 -61.10 17.45 -11.56
C ALA A 78 -60.05 16.41 -11.12
N THR A 79 -60.17 15.97 -9.87
CA THR A 79 -59.22 15.19 -9.07
C THR A 79 -58.86 13.81 -9.62
N ALA A 80 -57.56 13.54 -9.81
CA ALA A 80 -57.02 12.19 -10.01
C ALA A 80 -55.75 12.02 -9.17
N SER A 81 -55.73 10.95 -8.39
CA SER A 81 -54.73 10.57 -7.38
C SER A 81 -53.28 10.61 -7.88
N GLU A 82 -52.41 11.34 -7.18
CA GLU A 82 -50.96 11.34 -7.37
C GLU A 82 -50.40 9.93 -7.14
N LYS A 83 -49.87 9.29 -8.20
CA LYS A 83 -48.95 8.17 -8.03
C LYS A 83 -47.65 8.72 -7.46
N ALA A 84 -47.37 8.40 -6.21
CA ALA A 84 -46.12 8.70 -5.54
C ALA A 84 -44.93 8.17 -6.35
N GLY A 85 -44.25 9.07 -7.07
CA GLY A 85 -42.93 8.78 -7.63
C GLY A 85 -41.97 8.44 -6.50
N LYS A 86 -41.23 7.34 -6.63
CA LYS A 86 -40.22 6.94 -5.64
C LYS A 86 -39.26 8.10 -5.42
N LYS A 87 -39.32 8.72 -4.24
CA LYS A 87 -38.35 9.74 -3.83
C LYS A 87 -36.96 9.06 -3.79
N PRO A 88 -35.92 9.65 -4.40
CA PRO A 88 -34.57 9.13 -4.23
C PRO A 88 -34.25 9.11 -2.74
N ARG A 89 -33.60 8.04 -2.28
CA ARG A 89 -33.16 7.90 -0.90
C ARG A 89 -32.09 8.97 -0.65
N VAL A 90 -32.44 10.02 0.06
CA VAL A 90 -31.50 11.02 0.56
C VAL A 90 -30.91 10.43 1.83
N TRP A 91 -29.59 10.30 1.86
CA TRP A 91 -28.87 9.96 3.08
C TRP A 91 -28.81 11.22 3.94
N ASP A 92 -29.08 11.12 5.23
CA ASP A 92 -29.09 12.29 6.13
C ASP A 92 -27.72 13.03 6.18
N LEU A 93 -26.64 12.38 5.73
CA LEU A 93 -25.28 12.92 5.59
C LEU A 93 -24.83 13.07 4.13
N GLY A 94 -25.74 12.93 3.17
CA GLY A 94 -25.43 13.06 1.74
C GLY A 94 -25.39 14.52 1.31
N GLY A 95 -24.18 15.08 1.16
CA GLY A 95 -24.00 16.42 0.60
C GLY A 95 -24.57 16.56 -0.81
N SER A 96 -25.18 17.70 -1.09
CA SER A 96 -25.69 18.09 -2.39
C SER A 96 -24.63 18.86 -3.20
N SER A 97 -24.80 18.97 -4.51
CA SER A 97 -23.93 19.79 -5.36
C SER A 97 -23.95 21.29 -5.00
N LYS A 98 -24.93 21.73 -4.20
CA LYS A 98 -24.95 23.09 -3.62
C LYS A 98 -24.02 23.22 -2.42
N ASP A 99 -23.80 22.14 -1.68
CA ASP A 99 -22.87 22.10 -0.56
C ASP A 99 -21.42 22.13 -1.04
N ALA A 100 -21.15 21.79 -2.30
CA ALA A 100 -19.82 21.88 -2.90
C ALA A 100 -19.20 23.30 -2.79
N VAL A 101 -20.03 24.35 -2.86
CA VAL A 101 -19.57 25.74 -2.69
C VAL A 101 -19.30 26.07 -1.22
N ILE A 102 -20.06 25.49 -0.29
CA ILE A 102 -19.86 25.64 1.17
C ILE A 102 -18.64 24.82 1.64
N LEU A 103 -18.34 23.72 0.95
CA LEU A 103 -17.23 22.82 1.19
C LEU A 103 -15.95 23.21 0.41
N ASP A 104 -16.01 24.26 -0.41
CA ASP A 104 -14.84 24.78 -1.12
C ASP A 104 -13.92 25.55 -0.16
N ARG A 105 -12.94 24.82 0.38
CA ARG A 105 -11.92 25.33 1.31
C ARG A 105 -10.67 25.85 0.60
N SER A 106 -10.68 25.95 -0.74
CA SER A 106 -9.51 26.34 -1.52
C SER A 106 -9.08 27.80 -1.31
N LYS A 107 -10.00 28.66 -0.84
CA LYS A 107 -9.78 30.09 -0.61
C LYS A 107 -9.71 30.51 0.86
N ASP A 108 -9.88 29.59 1.80
CA ASP A 108 -9.94 29.89 3.24
C ASP A 108 -8.60 30.44 3.75
N GLN A 109 -8.58 31.68 4.25
CA GLN A 109 -7.42 32.24 4.93
C GLN A 109 -7.29 31.67 6.36
N HIS A 110 -6.09 31.76 6.94
CA HIS A 110 -5.80 31.21 8.28
C HIS A 110 -6.69 31.77 9.41
N GLN A 111 -7.32 32.92 9.22
CA GLN A 111 -8.10 33.62 10.25
C GLN A 111 -9.61 33.30 10.22
N ASP A 112 -10.12 32.65 9.18
CA ASP A 112 -11.58 32.57 8.92
C ASP A 112 -12.29 31.37 9.59
N VAL A 113 -11.58 30.52 10.33
CA VAL A 113 -12.13 29.27 10.86
C VAL A 113 -12.28 29.30 12.38
N GLN A 114 -13.52 29.18 12.86
CA GLN A 114 -13.83 28.99 14.29
C GLN A 114 -13.22 27.67 14.78
N TYR A 115 -12.24 27.77 15.67
CA TYR A 115 -11.57 26.62 16.27
C TYR A 115 -12.55 25.84 17.15
N GLN A 116 -12.88 24.59 16.77
CA GLN A 116 -13.38 23.64 17.77
C GLN A 116 -12.29 23.50 18.84
N LYS A 117 -12.64 23.67 20.11
CA LYS A 117 -11.73 23.48 21.25
C LYS A 117 -11.00 22.15 21.07
N VAL A 118 -9.73 22.23 20.71
CA VAL A 118 -8.90 21.05 20.51
C VAL A 118 -8.75 20.36 21.86
N GLN A 119 -9.08 19.07 21.92
CA GLN A 119 -8.90 18.28 23.13
C GLN A 119 -7.39 18.15 23.38
N ASN A 120 -6.86 18.90 24.34
CA ASN A 120 -5.44 18.92 24.71
C ASN A 120 -4.93 17.61 25.33
N ASN A 121 -5.80 16.62 25.53
CA ASN A 121 -5.53 15.41 26.31
C ASN A 121 -4.49 14.48 25.65
N ILE A 122 -4.21 14.64 24.36
CA ILE A 122 -3.24 13.82 23.61
C ILE A 122 -1.82 14.41 23.60
N VAL A 123 -1.64 15.70 23.95
CA VAL A 123 -0.32 16.34 23.96
C VAL A 123 0.49 15.80 25.14
N GLY A 124 1.75 15.45 24.90
CA GLY A 124 2.65 14.80 25.86
C GLY A 124 2.56 13.26 25.87
N THR A 125 1.65 12.65 25.09
CA THR A 125 1.45 11.19 25.11
C THR A 125 2.46 10.40 24.29
N MET A 126 3.20 11.05 23.38
CA MET A 126 4.09 10.38 22.43
C MET A 126 5.54 10.87 22.49
N GLN A 127 5.99 11.25 23.69
CA GLN A 127 7.39 11.60 23.93
C GLN A 127 8.29 10.36 23.91
N GLY A 128 9.44 10.46 23.22
CA GLY A 128 10.42 9.39 23.11
C GLY A 128 10.04 8.32 22.08
N ARG A 129 10.33 7.06 22.42
CA ARG A 129 10.03 5.92 21.53
C ARG A 129 8.53 5.67 21.46
N ILE A 130 8.05 5.34 20.27
CA ILE A 130 6.65 4.96 20.06
C ILE A 130 6.35 3.68 20.85
N GLN A 131 5.16 3.64 21.45
CA GLN A 131 4.66 2.48 22.17
C GLN A 131 4.53 1.26 21.24
N ASP A 132 4.89 0.10 21.75
CA ASP A 132 4.74 -1.15 21.04
C ASP A 132 3.26 -1.48 20.80
N LEU A 133 2.99 -2.13 19.68
CA LEU A 133 1.67 -2.66 19.35
C LEU A 133 1.30 -3.77 20.34
N GLU A 134 0.17 -3.58 21.02
CA GLU A 134 -0.49 -4.62 21.80
C GLU A 134 -1.41 -5.40 20.86
N VAL A 135 -1.32 -6.72 20.89
CA VAL A 135 -2.21 -7.60 20.14
C VAL A 135 -2.95 -8.44 21.17
N GLU A 136 -4.28 -8.31 21.23
CA GLU A 136 -5.11 -9.05 22.19
C GLU A 136 -4.93 -10.55 21.96
N SER A 137 -4.43 -11.25 22.98
CA SER A 137 -4.23 -12.68 22.98
C SER A 137 -5.41 -13.36 23.68
N ASP A 138 -6.49 -13.59 22.97
CA ASP A 138 -7.49 -14.55 23.44
C ASP A 138 -6.88 -15.96 23.39
N ASP A 139 -7.00 -16.77 24.43
CA ASP A 139 -6.25 -18.02 24.61
C ASP A 139 -6.95 -19.23 23.96
N ASP A 140 -7.25 -19.16 22.66
CA ASP A 140 -7.79 -20.31 21.91
C ASP A 140 -6.63 -21.08 21.27
N SER A 141 -6.08 -22.03 22.00
CA SER A 141 -5.11 -22.98 21.45
C SER A 141 -5.77 -23.86 20.38
N ILE A 142 -5.20 -23.91 19.16
CA ILE A 142 -5.56 -24.91 18.15
C ILE A 142 -5.33 -26.32 18.70
N GLU A 143 -6.41 -27.01 19.09
CA GLU A 143 -6.40 -28.46 19.25
C GLU A 143 -6.31 -29.09 17.85
N LEU A 144 -5.13 -29.59 17.51
CA LEU A 144 -4.97 -30.46 16.36
C LEU A 144 -5.64 -31.79 16.68
N ASP A 145 -6.85 -32.00 16.15
CA ASP A 145 -7.57 -33.27 16.23
C ASP A 145 -6.71 -34.42 15.68
N GLU A 146 -6.06 -35.15 16.58
CA GLU A 146 -5.55 -36.49 16.33
C GLU A 146 -6.66 -37.50 16.62
N LYS A 147 -7.24 -38.07 15.56
CA LYS A 147 -8.09 -39.27 15.68
C LYS A 147 -7.25 -40.42 16.24
N LYS A 148 -7.30 -40.62 17.56
CA LYS A 148 -6.85 -41.86 18.20
C LYS A 148 -7.87 -42.96 17.90
N GLY A 149 -7.45 -43.94 17.10
CA GLY A 149 -8.19 -45.18 16.90
C GLY A 149 -8.32 -45.93 18.23
N GLY A 150 -9.56 -46.12 18.69
CA GLY A 150 -9.87 -46.91 19.87
C GLY A 150 -9.86 -48.40 19.57
N ILE A 151 -9.17 -49.18 20.40
CA ILE A 151 -9.39 -50.61 20.61
C ILE A 151 -9.59 -50.79 22.12
N PRO A 152 -10.64 -51.49 22.58
CA PRO A 152 -11.04 -51.49 23.98
C PRO A 152 -10.22 -52.51 24.77
N ASN A 153 -10.01 -52.27 26.07
CA ASN A 153 -9.89 -53.38 27.01
C ASN A 153 -10.20 -53.03 28.46
N SER A 154 -11.01 -53.91 29.05
CA SER A 154 -11.27 -54.15 30.47
C SER A 154 -10.00 -54.37 31.28
N GLY A 155 -9.98 -53.91 32.55
CA GLY A 155 -8.86 -54.07 33.50
C GLY A 155 -8.72 -55.48 34.12
N PRO A 156 -8.05 -55.65 35.30
CA PRO A 156 -7.30 -54.67 36.09
C PRO A 156 -5.86 -55.09 36.54
N LYS A 157 -5.05 -54.05 36.83
CA LYS A 157 -3.87 -53.88 37.73
C LYS A 157 -3.09 -55.10 38.25
N THR A 158 -1.76 -55.09 38.05
CA THR A 158 -0.73 -55.17 39.14
C THR A 158 0.71 -54.95 38.60
N SER A 159 1.48 -54.15 39.34
CA SER A 159 2.95 -54.07 39.48
C SER A 159 3.88 -54.26 38.27
N GLY A 160 4.53 -53.17 37.83
CA GLY A 160 5.67 -53.25 36.91
C GLY A 160 6.26 -51.90 36.48
N ILE A 161 6.78 -51.08 37.40
CA ILE A 161 7.44 -49.78 37.09
C ILE A 161 8.83 -49.96 36.42
N LEU A 162 9.32 -51.19 36.22
CA LEU A 162 10.65 -51.45 35.66
C LEU A 162 10.70 -51.92 34.19
N SER A 163 9.56 -51.93 33.47
CA SER A 163 9.53 -52.32 32.04
C SER A 163 9.53 -51.14 31.05
N TYR A 164 9.43 -49.89 31.54
CA TYR A 164 9.37 -48.69 30.68
C TYR A 164 10.74 -48.13 30.28
N PHE A 165 11.85 -48.68 30.78
CA PHE A 165 13.21 -48.21 30.46
C PHE A 165 13.95 -49.04 29.40
N LYS A 166 13.25 -49.90 28.66
CA LYS A 166 13.87 -50.76 27.63
C LYS A 166 13.32 -50.49 26.22
N GLY A 167 13.34 -49.22 25.83
CA GLY A 167 12.92 -48.75 24.51
C GLY A 167 13.53 -47.41 24.10
N ILE A 168 14.76 -47.12 24.54
CA ILE A 168 15.54 -45.99 24.03
C ILE A 168 16.69 -46.60 23.24
N VAL A 169 16.56 -46.62 21.91
CA VAL A 169 17.57 -46.24 20.92
C VAL A 169 16.86 -46.29 19.57
N GLY A 170 16.46 -45.13 19.10
CA GLY A 170 15.77 -44.96 17.83
C GLY A 170 15.27 -43.54 17.74
N SER A 171 16.19 -42.58 17.78
CA SER A 171 15.91 -41.20 17.38
C SER A 171 15.39 -41.24 15.94
N LYS A 172 14.06 -41.33 15.79
CA LYS A 172 13.42 -41.43 14.49
C LYS A 172 13.80 -40.17 13.70
N THR A 173 14.53 -40.37 12.62
CA THR A 173 14.94 -39.29 11.72
C THR A 173 13.74 -38.82 10.94
N LEU A 174 13.50 -37.52 10.96
CA LEU A 174 12.38 -36.91 10.25
C LEU A 174 12.60 -36.98 8.75
N SER A 175 11.63 -37.55 8.03
CA SER A 175 11.56 -37.51 6.58
C SER A 175 10.53 -36.48 6.11
N LYS A 176 10.69 -35.92 4.90
CA LYS A 176 9.74 -34.94 4.34
C LYS A 176 8.29 -35.46 4.30
N VAL A 177 8.11 -36.75 4.02
CA VAL A 177 6.78 -37.37 3.94
C VAL A 177 6.05 -37.30 5.28
N GLU A 178 6.77 -37.43 6.40
CA GLU A 178 6.18 -37.36 7.74
C GLU A 178 5.86 -35.92 8.18
N LEU A 179 6.61 -34.94 7.67
CA LEU A 179 6.38 -33.52 7.96
C LEU A 179 5.21 -32.93 7.15
N GLN A 180 4.96 -33.47 5.95
CA GLN A 180 4.03 -32.91 4.97
C GLN A 180 2.63 -32.61 5.53
N PRO A 181 1.95 -33.51 6.28
CA PRO A 181 0.61 -33.24 6.78
C PRO A 181 0.55 -32.05 7.76
N ALA A 182 1.57 -31.89 8.59
CA ALA A 182 1.66 -30.77 9.52
C ALA A 182 1.99 -29.45 8.79
N LEU A 183 2.86 -29.52 7.78
CA LEU A 183 3.22 -28.37 6.95
C LEU A 183 2.04 -27.87 6.12
N ASP A 184 1.24 -28.76 5.54
CA ASP A 184 0.05 -28.36 4.77
C ASP A 184 -1.01 -27.69 5.64
N LYS A 185 -1.29 -28.23 6.83
CA LYS A 185 -2.17 -27.56 7.80
C LYS A 185 -1.66 -26.17 8.16
N MET A 186 -0.36 -26.04 8.38
CA MET A 186 0.23 -24.77 8.79
C MET A 186 0.28 -23.76 7.64
N LYS A 187 0.49 -24.23 6.40
CA LYS A 187 0.36 -23.42 5.20
C LYS A 187 -1.04 -22.84 5.06
N ASP A 188 -2.06 -23.69 5.18
CA ASP A 188 -3.46 -23.25 5.07
C ASP A 188 -3.81 -22.25 6.18
N HIS A 189 -3.27 -22.45 7.39
CA HIS A 189 -3.37 -21.50 8.51
C HIS A 189 -2.73 -20.14 8.22
N LEU A 190 -1.51 -20.11 7.69
CA LEU A 190 -0.86 -18.86 7.31
C LEU A 190 -1.67 -18.10 6.25
N ILE A 191 -2.18 -18.81 5.25
CA ILE A 191 -3.00 -18.23 4.18
C ILE A 191 -4.31 -17.67 4.75
N SER A 192 -4.97 -18.38 5.66
CA SER A 192 -6.22 -17.91 6.29
C SER A 192 -6.00 -16.64 7.12
N LYS A 193 -4.80 -16.49 7.70
CA LYS A 193 -4.34 -15.29 8.43
C LYS A 193 -3.76 -14.20 7.52
N ASN A 194 -4.08 -14.24 6.22
CA ASN A 194 -3.72 -13.23 5.23
C ASN A 194 -2.22 -13.15 4.89
N VAL A 195 -1.46 -14.23 5.08
CA VAL A 195 -0.12 -14.35 4.48
C VAL A 195 -0.28 -14.69 3.00
N ALA A 196 0.50 -14.02 2.14
CA ALA A 196 0.47 -14.29 0.71
C ALA A 196 0.80 -15.77 0.42
N ALA A 197 0.03 -16.40 -0.47
CA ALA A 197 0.07 -17.85 -0.66
C ALA A 197 1.49 -18.33 -1.00
N ASP A 198 2.13 -17.70 -1.98
CA ASP A 198 3.51 -18.03 -2.39
C ASP A 198 4.52 -17.90 -1.25
N ILE A 199 4.29 -16.97 -0.32
CA ILE A 199 5.15 -16.79 0.86
C ILE A 199 4.90 -17.91 1.86
N ALA A 200 3.64 -18.27 2.13
CA ALA A 200 3.32 -19.42 2.98
C ALA A 200 3.95 -20.71 2.45
N TYR A 201 3.89 -20.96 1.13
CA TYR A 201 4.58 -22.10 0.50
C TYR A 201 6.09 -22.08 0.75
N LYS A 202 6.75 -20.95 0.46
CA LYS A 202 8.21 -20.80 0.64
C LYS A 202 8.63 -20.96 2.10
N LEU A 203 7.84 -20.48 3.05
CA LEU A 203 8.09 -20.62 4.48
C LEU A 203 8.00 -22.08 4.92
N CYS A 204 6.93 -22.77 4.56
CA CYS A 204 6.76 -24.18 4.89
C CYS A 204 7.85 -25.06 4.27
N ASP A 205 8.25 -24.81 3.02
CA ASP A 205 9.34 -25.56 2.37
C ASP A 205 10.71 -25.31 3.03
N SER A 206 10.97 -24.06 3.44
CA SER A 206 12.17 -23.71 4.21
C SER A 206 12.21 -24.43 5.56
N VAL A 207 11.06 -24.54 6.24
CA VAL A 207 10.93 -25.29 7.49
C VAL A 207 11.11 -26.80 7.26
N ALA A 208 10.53 -27.35 6.20
CA ALA A 208 10.68 -28.76 5.83
C ALA A 208 12.15 -29.14 5.65
N THR A 209 12.87 -28.32 4.88
CA THR A 209 14.31 -28.52 4.61
C THR A 209 15.17 -28.38 5.87
N ASN A 210 14.80 -27.50 6.81
CA ASN A 210 15.51 -27.32 8.07
C ASN A 210 15.27 -28.47 9.06
N LEU A 211 14.09 -29.11 9.01
CA LEU A 211 13.71 -30.20 9.91
C LEU A 211 14.08 -31.60 9.37
N GLU A 212 14.28 -31.73 8.06
CA GLU A 212 14.70 -32.98 7.44
C GLU A 212 16.02 -33.50 8.04
N GLY A 213 16.05 -34.78 8.41
CA GLY A 213 17.23 -35.41 9.00
C GLY A 213 17.46 -35.09 10.48
N LYS A 214 16.67 -34.21 11.11
CA LYS A 214 16.73 -34.00 12.56
C LYS A 214 16.04 -35.14 13.31
N SER A 215 16.58 -35.47 14.48
CA SER A 215 15.99 -36.42 15.41
C SER A 215 14.87 -35.77 16.21
N LEU A 216 13.72 -36.45 16.31
CA LEU A 216 12.66 -36.03 17.21
C LEU A 216 13.09 -36.15 18.68
N GLY A 217 12.80 -35.14 19.50
CA GLY A 217 12.95 -35.22 20.95
C GLY A 217 11.96 -36.21 21.56
N THR A 218 12.30 -36.78 22.72
CA THR A 218 11.49 -37.84 23.37
C THR A 218 10.06 -37.42 23.70
N PHE A 219 9.81 -36.12 23.86
CA PHE A 219 8.50 -35.55 24.23
C PHE A 219 7.91 -34.60 23.18
N ASP A 220 8.58 -34.39 22.05
CA ASP A 220 8.10 -33.48 21.01
C ASP A 220 7.17 -34.19 20.03
N SER A 221 6.10 -33.53 19.59
CA SER A 221 5.32 -34.00 18.45
C SER A 221 5.84 -33.39 17.16
N ILE A 222 5.58 -34.03 16.02
CA ILE A 222 5.93 -33.45 14.71
C ILE A 222 5.28 -32.07 14.53
N ALA A 223 4.02 -31.94 14.98
CA ALA A 223 3.28 -30.69 14.89
C ALA A 223 3.90 -29.58 15.77
N SER A 224 4.29 -29.87 17.01
CA SER A 224 4.92 -28.87 17.89
C SER A 224 6.28 -28.45 17.34
N LEU A 225 7.05 -29.39 16.79
CA LEU A 225 8.34 -29.10 16.16
C LEU A 225 8.20 -28.20 14.93
N VAL A 226 7.25 -28.51 14.03
CA VAL A 226 6.95 -27.67 12.86
C VAL A 226 6.48 -26.28 13.30
N LYS A 227 5.56 -26.20 14.28
CA LYS A 227 5.06 -24.94 14.83
C LYS A 227 6.20 -24.07 15.39
N ASN A 228 7.08 -24.66 16.19
CA ASN A 228 8.21 -23.96 16.81
C ASN A 228 9.25 -23.48 15.77
N SER A 229 9.56 -24.32 14.78
CA SER A 229 10.48 -23.98 13.70
C SER A 229 9.92 -22.85 12.82
N LEU A 230 8.62 -22.89 12.52
CA LEU A 230 7.94 -21.83 11.79
C LEU A 230 7.89 -20.53 12.58
N ASN A 231 7.56 -20.58 13.88
CA ASN A 231 7.59 -19.41 14.77
C ASN A 231 8.98 -18.74 14.74
N THR A 232 10.04 -19.52 14.91
CA THR A 232 11.43 -19.03 14.81
C THR A 232 11.73 -18.37 13.47
N SER A 233 11.23 -18.95 12.38
CA SER A 233 11.40 -18.41 11.03
C SER A 233 10.65 -17.08 10.85
N LEU A 234 9.41 -16.99 11.34
CA LEU A 234 8.59 -15.78 11.29
C LEU A 234 9.20 -14.63 12.11
N VAL A 235 9.66 -14.91 13.34
CA VAL A 235 10.38 -13.93 14.17
C VAL A 235 11.60 -13.42 13.44
N ARG A 236 12.37 -14.30 12.78
CA ARG A 236 13.56 -13.90 12.01
C ARG A 236 13.22 -13.00 10.82
N ILE A 237 12.09 -13.21 10.15
CA ILE A 237 11.65 -12.41 9.00
C ILE A 237 11.18 -11.02 9.42
N LEU A 238 10.38 -10.95 10.48
CA LEU A 238 9.90 -9.69 11.03
C LEU A 238 10.96 -8.92 11.80
N SER A 239 12.04 -9.60 12.22
CA SER A 239 13.16 -8.94 12.89
C SER A 239 14.00 -8.15 11.89
N PRO A 240 14.06 -6.81 12.00
CA PRO A 240 14.85 -5.97 11.12
C PRO A 240 16.33 -6.36 11.11
N LYS A 241 16.92 -6.55 9.93
CA LYS A 241 18.39 -6.57 9.79
C LYS A 241 18.99 -5.17 9.99
N ARG A 242 18.28 -4.15 9.51
CA ARG A 242 18.62 -2.72 9.67
C ARG A 242 17.63 -2.10 10.64
N ARG A 243 18.12 -1.61 11.78
CA ARG A 243 17.31 -0.78 12.68
C ARG A 243 17.28 0.64 12.14
N ILE A 244 16.08 1.23 12.10
CA ILE A 244 15.86 2.62 11.70
C ILE A 244 15.48 3.37 12.98
N ASP A 245 16.29 4.36 13.35
CA ASP A 245 16.05 5.20 14.53
C ASP A 245 15.94 6.66 14.06
N ILE A 246 14.72 7.04 13.65
CA ILE A 246 14.45 8.35 13.03
C ILE A 246 14.86 9.50 13.96
N ILE A 247 14.69 9.37 15.27
CA ILE A 247 15.05 10.44 16.22
C ILE A 247 16.57 10.65 16.25
N ARG A 248 17.32 9.55 16.31
CA ARG A 248 18.79 9.60 16.27
C ARG A 248 19.28 10.17 14.94
N ASP A 249 18.74 9.67 13.83
CA ASP A 249 19.18 10.06 12.48
C ASP A 249 18.83 11.53 12.21
N ALA A 250 17.67 12.00 12.68
CA ALA A 250 17.28 13.41 12.60
C ALA A 250 18.16 14.32 13.46
N LEU A 251 18.56 13.88 14.66
CA LEU A 251 19.50 14.62 15.51
C LEU A 251 20.88 14.72 14.86
N GLU A 252 21.35 13.66 14.21
CA GLU A 252 22.60 13.67 13.46
C GLU A 252 22.54 14.63 12.25
N ALA A 253 21.46 14.60 11.47
CA ALA A 253 21.26 15.54 10.37
C ALA A 253 21.25 17.00 10.86
N LYS A 254 20.53 17.27 11.95
CA LYS A 254 20.48 18.58 12.61
C LYS A 254 21.87 19.06 13.05
N ASN A 255 22.67 18.19 13.67
CA ASN A 255 24.05 18.51 14.07
C ASN A 255 24.97 18.81 12.87
N ASN A 256 24.67 18.21 11.71
CA ASN A 256 25.34 18.48 10.45
C ASN A 256 24.81 19.73 9.72
N GLY A 257 23.86 20.46 10.31
CA GLY A 257 23.32 21.72 9.79
C GLY A 257 22.43 21.55 8.56
N ARG A 258 21.78 20.39 8.40
CA ARG A 258 20.83 20.11 7.31
C ARG A 258 19.52 19.51 7.83
N PRO A 259 18.40 19.67 7.12
CA PRO A 259 17.17 18.97 7.48
C PRO A 259 17.29 17.45 7.24
N TYR A 260 16.58 16.66 8.04
CA TYR A 260 16.33 15.25 7.80
C TYR A 260 15.08 15.07 6.94
N THR A 261 15.14 14.26 5.89
CA THR A 261 14.11 14.21 4.84
C THR A 261 13.48 12.82 4.74
N ILE A 262 12.14 12.76 4.83
CA ILE A 262 11.38 11.50 4.77
C ILE A 262 10.37 11.57 3.63
N ALA A 263 10.46 10.65 2.67
CA ALA A 263 9.53 10.54 1.56
C ALA A 263 8.50 9.43 1.76
N PHE A 264 7.22 9.75 1.61
CA PHE A 264 6.12 8.81 1.74
C PHE A 264 5.59 8.40 0.37
N CYS A 265 5.64 7.12 0.05
CA CYS A 265 5.16 6.56 -1.21
C CYS A 265 4.23 5.36 -0.99
N GLY A 266 3.44 4.99 -1.99
CA GLY A 266 2.49 3.87 -1.91
C GLY A 266 1.26 4.08 -2.78
N VAL A 267 0.38 3.08 -2.82
CA VAL A 267 -0.80 3.10 -3.68
C VAL A 267 -1.89 4.06 -3.17
N ASN A 268 -3.00 4.17 -3.89
CA ASN A 268 -4.10 5.06 -3.54
C ASN A 268 -4.85 4.57 -2.29
N GLY A 269 -5.28 5.49 -1.42
CA GLY A 269 -6.19 5.15 -0.31
C GLY A 269 -5.59 4.37 0.87
N VAL A 270 -4.29 4.08 0.87
CA VAL A 270 -3.60 3.37 1.97
C VAL A 270 -3.30 4.24 3.21
N GLY A 271 -3.59 5.54 3.16
CA GLY A 271 -3.42 6.43 4.32
C GLY A 271 -2.06 7.13 4.45
N LYS A 272 -1.39 7.45 3.32
CA LYS A 272 -0.13 8.22 3.28
C LYS A 272 -0.19 9.53 4.06
N SER A 273 -1.03 10.47 3.62
CA SER A 273 -1.16 11.80 4.22
C SER A 273 -1.57 11.74 5.71
N THR A 274 -2.46 10.80 6.07
CA THR A 274 -2.90 10.63 7.47
C THR A 274 -1.76 10.15 8.36
N ASN A 275 -1.03 9.09 7.97
CA ASN A 275 0.07 8.58 8.79
C ASN A 275 1.29 9.51 8.78
N LEU A 276 1.51 10.28 7.70
CA LEU A 276 2.46 11.39 7.71
C LEU A 276 2.12 12.39 8.80
N ALA A 277 0.84 12.77 8.96
CA ALA A 277 0.42 13.68 10.02
C ALA A 277 0.60 13.07 11.43
N LYS A 278 0.39 11.75 11.60
CA LYS A 278 0.70 11.06 12.88
C LYS A 278 2.19 11.09 13.20
N ILE A 279 3.04 10.81 12.21
CA ILE A 279 4.50 10.87 12.35
C ILE A 279 4.94 12.30 12.64
N CYS A 280 4.35 13.30 11.98
CA CYS A 280 4.58 14.71 12.29
C CYS A 280 4.26 15.03 13.75
N PHE A 281 3.10 14.58 14.25
CA PHE A 281 2.72 14.73 15.65
C PHE A 281 3.70 14.06 16.62
N TRP A 282 4.18 12.86 16.31
CA TRP A 282 5.22 12.19 17.09
C TRP A 282 6.56 12.95 17.07
N LEU A 283 6.96 13.52 15.93
CA LEU A 283 8.21 14.29 15.82
C LEU A 283 8.17 15.60 16.61
N ILE A 284 7.06 16.34 16.57
CA ILE A 284 6.89 17.57 17.37
C ILE A 284 6.79 17.29 18.88
N GLU A 285 6.24 16.14 19.27
CA GLU A 285 6.28 15.65 20.65
C GLU A 285 7.72 15.35 21.12
N ASN A 286 8.64 15.12 20.18
CA ASN A 286 10.07 14.94 20.42
C ASN A 286 10.90 16.21 20.13
N ASP A 287 10.25 17.39 20.14
CA ASP A 287 10.89 18.72 19.98
C ASP A 287 11.62 18.93 18.64
N PHE A 288 11.16 18.28 17.57
CA PHE A 288 11.58 18.56 16.20
C PHE A 288 10.61 19.49 15.49
N SER A 289 11.13 20.52 14.84
CA SER A 289 10.36 21.32 13.88
C SER A 289 10.23 20.60 12.54
N VAL A 290 9.03 20.65 11.96
CA VAL A 290 8.66 19.84 10.79
C VAL A 290 8.06 20.71 9.68
N LEU A 291 8.59 20.57 8.48
CA LEU A 291 8.02 21.08 7.25
C LEU A 291 7.33 19.95 6.48
N ILE A 292 6.03 20.08 6.23
CA ILE A 292 5.28 19.17 5.37
C ILE A 292 5.35 19.69 3.94
N ALA A 293 5.91 18.92 3.01
CA ALA A 293 5.96 19.25 1.59
C ALA A 293 4.79 18.56 0.85
N ALA A 294 3.82 19.34 0.39
CA ALA A 294 2.64 18.86 -0.33
C ALA A 294 2.97 18.56 -1.79
N CYS A 295 3.46 17.34 -2.07
CA CYS A 295 3.84 16.89 -3.41
C CYS A 295 2.76 16.03 -4.11
N ASP A 296 1.60 15.80 -3.48
CA ASP A 296 0.39 15.29 -4.15
C ASP A 296 -0.31 16.43 -4.91
N THR A 297 0.21 16.76 -6.09
CA THR A 297 -0.30 17.83 -6.96
C THR A 297 -1.39 17.36 -7.93
N PHE A 298 -1.79 16.09 -7.86
CA PHE A 298 -2.72 15.46 -8.80
C PHE A 298 -4.11 15.24 -8.19
N ARG A 299 -4.19 14.80 -6.94
CA ARG A 299 -5.46 14.46 -6.30
C ARG A 299 -6.15 15.71 -5.74
N ALA A 300 -7.37 15.98 -6.18
CA ALA A 300 -8.17 17.08 -5.63
C ALA A 300 -8.37 16.92 -4.11
N GLY A 301 -8.19 18.01 -3.36
CA GLY A 301 -8.32 18.05 -1.90
C GLY A 301 -7.09 17.55 -1.14
N ALA A 302 -6.03 17.09 -1.80
CA ALA A 302 -4.83 16.60 -1.11
C ALA A 302 -4.10 17.72 -0.35
N VAL A 303 -3.99 18.90 -0.96
CA VAL A 303 -3.39 20.07 -0.32
C VAL A 303 -4.25 20.55 0.84
N GLU A 304 -5.57 20.65 0.67
CA GLU A 304 -6.51 21.03 1.73
C GLU A 304 -6.47 20.05 2.92
N GLN A 305 -6.30 18.76 2.64
CA GLN A 305 -6.14 17.73 3.67
C GLN A 305 -4.90 18.01 4.53
N LEU A 306 -3.74 18.26 3.90
CA LEU A 306 -2.51 18.59 4.62
C LEU A 306 -2.59 19.96 5.32
N ARG A 307 -3.29 20.94 4.74
CA ARG A 307 -3.56 22.24 5.37
C ARG A 307 -4.38 22.08 6.64
N THR A 308 -5.39 21.20 6.62
CA THR A 308 -6.20 20.86 7.79
C THR A 308 -5.35 20.19 8.87
N HIS A 309 -4.52 19.19 8.51
CA HIS A 309 -3.60 18.56 9.45
C HIS A 309 -2.63 19.57 10.08
N THR A 310 -2.00 20.41 9.26
CA THR A 310 -1.07 21.47 9.72
C THR A 310 -1.74 22.42 10.70
N ARG A 311 -2.97 22.87 10.41
CA ARG A 311 -3.76 23.72 11.33
C ARG A 311 -4.03 23.02 12.65
N HIS A 312 -4.47 21.76 12.63
CA HIS A 312 -4.74 21.00 13.85
C HIS A 312 -3.47 20.74 14.67
N LEU A 313 -2.36 20.41 14.02
CA LEU A 313 -1.08 20.18 14.69
C LEU A 313 -0.56 21.47 15.34
N ASN A 314 -0.65 22.61 14.65
CA ASN A 314 -0.30 23.91 15.24
C ASN A 314 -1.24 24.33 16.37
N ALA A 315 -2.52 23.92 16.35
CA ALA A 315 -3.43 24.16 17.46
C ALA A 315 -3.10 23.29 18.70
N LEU A 316 -2.57 22.07 18.50
CA LEU A 316 -2.06 21.20 19.56
C LEU A 316 -0.70 21.66 20.11
N HIS A 317 0.17 22.15 19.22
CA HIS A 317 1.53 22.61 19.50
C HIS A 317 1.71 24.08 19.09
N PRO A 318 1.02 25.01 19.78
CA PRO A 318 1.11 26.42 19.44
C PRO A 318 2.48 26.98 19.85
N PRO A 319 2.99 28.04 19.19
CA PRO A 319 4.36 28.53 19.40
C PRO A 319 4.69 28.88 20.85
N GLU A 320 3.71 29.31 21.64
CA GLU A 320 3.87 29.66 23.05
C GLU A 320 4.34 28.48 23.90
N ARG A 321 4.09 27.23 23.46
CA ARG A 321 4.61 26.01 24.11
C ARG A 321 6.04 25.65 23.70
N HIS A 322 6.53 26.25 22.62
CA HIS A 322 7.78 25.87 21.95
C HIS A 322 8.74 27.05 21.82
N ASN A 323 8.90 27.83 22.89
CA ASN A 323 9.78 29.01 22.91
C ASN A 323 9.50 30.01 21.77
N ASN A 324 8.23 30.23 21.45
CA ASN A 324 7.74 31.08 20.35
C ASN A 324 8.21 30.62 18.96
N ARG A 325 8.53 29.33 18.78
CA ARG A 325 8.89 28.75 17.48
C ARG A 325 7.68 28.10 16.84
N THR A 326 7.56 28.25 15.53
CA THR A 326 6.56 27.50 14.74
C THR A 326 7.05 26.08 14.50
N MET A 327 6.36 25.10 15.08
CA MET A 327 6.77 23.70 15.00
C MET A 327 6.35 23.01 13.70
N VAL A 328 5.20 23.37 13.12
CA VAL A 328 4.72 22.75 11.87
C VAL A 328 4.42 23.79 10.82
N GLN A 329 5.02 23.62 9.64
CA GLN A 329 4.78 24.45 8.46
C GLN A 329 4.36 23.59 7.27
N LEU A 330 3.59 24.17 6.35
CA LEU A 330 3.19 23.52 5.09
C LEU A 330 3.86 24.25 3.92
N TYR A 331 4.62 23.51 3.12
CA TYR A 331 5.13 23.97 1.83
C TYR A 331 4.24 23.43 0.71
N GLU A 332 3.59 24.33 -0.03
CA GLU A 332 2.72 23.99 -1.15
C GLU A 332 2.85 25.00 -2.30
N LYS A 333 2.58 24.54 -3.53
CA LYS A 333 2.53 25.37 -4.75
C LYS A 333 1.24 25.17 -5.56
N GLY A 334 0.19 24.67 -4.90
CA GLY A 334 -1.07 24.29 -5.54
C GLY A 334 -0.95 23.10 -6.49
N TYR A 335 -1.98 22.92 -7.33
CA TYR A 335 -2.15 21.76 -8.19
C TYR A 335 -1.42 21.85 -9.54
N GLY A 336 -1.13 20.68 -10.15
CA GLY A 336 -0.57 20.58 -11.51
C GLY A 336 0.90 20.96 -11.65
N LYS A 337 1.63 21.10 -10.53
CA LYS A 337 3.07 21.39 -10.49
C LYS A 337 3.91 20.11 -10.41
N ASP A 338 5.19 20.22 -10.80
CA ASP A 338 6.14 19.11 -10.71
C ASP A 338 6.47 18.79 -9.24
N ALA A 339 6.09 17.58 -8.80
CA ALA A 339 6.29 17.11 -7.43
C ALA A 339 7.78 17.10 -7.03
N ALA A 340 8.67 16.72 -7.95
CA ALA A 340 10.11 16.70 -7.68
C ALA A 340 10.68 18.09 -7.41
N GLY A 341 10.17 19.11 -8.12
CA GLY A 341 10.55 20.51 -7.92
C GLY A 341 10.01 21.09 -6.62
N ILE A 342 8.77 20.76 -6.23
CA ILE A 342 8.21 21.19 -4.93
C ILE A 342 9.05 20.62 -3.79
N ALA A 343 9.39 19.32 -3.83
CA ALA A 343 10.23 18.70 -2.81
C ALA A 343 11.60 19.38 -2.69
N MET A 344 12.25 19.67 -3.82
CA MET A 344 13.57 20.34 -3.84
C MET A 344 13.52 21.71 -3.18
N GLU A 345 12.52 22.51 -3.53
CA GLU A 345 12.37 23.84 -2.96
C GLU A 345 11.95 23.79 -1.48
N ALA A 346 11.14 22.80 -1.07
CA ALA A 346 10.78 22.60 0.32
C ALA A 346 12.00 22.25 1.17
N ILE A 347 12.87 21.34 0.68
CA ILE A 347 14.13 20.99 1.35
C ILE A 347 15.03 22.21 1.47
N LYS A 348 15.17 23.00 0.39
CA LYS A 348 15.93 24.25 0.42
C LYS A 348 15.35 25.24 1.42
N TYR A 349 14.03 25.43 1.43
CA TYR A 349 13.35 26.32 2.37
C TYR A 349 13.57 25.88 3.82
N ALA A 350 13.47 24.57 4.11
CA ALA A 350 13.75 24.02 5.43
C ALA A 350 15.19 24.28 5.87
N ASN A 351 16.15 24.11 4.96
CA ASN A 351 17.55 24.41 5.22
C ASN A 351 17.77 25.90 5.52
N ASP A 352 17.22 26.79 4.69
CA ASP A 352 17.36 28.24 4.82
C ASP A 352 16.67 28.79 6.09
N THR A 353 15.62 28.11 6.56
CA THR A 353 14.84 28.48 7.75
C THR A 353 15.15 27.63 8.99
N THR A 354 16.19 26.78 8.93
CA THR A 354 16.64 25.92 10.03
C THR A 354 15.54 25.02 10.63
N ILE A 355 14.67 24.48 9.77
CA ILE A 355 13.67 23.48 10.15
C ILE A 355 14.34 22.11 10.19
N ASP A 356 14.05 21.33 11.22
CA ASP A 356 14.78 20.08 11.50
C ASP A 356 14.43 18.95 10.53
N ILE A 357 13.15 18.81 10.16
CA ILE A 357 12.66 17.66 9.38
C ILE A 357 11.76 18.11 8.23
N VAL A 358 11.88 17.46 7.07
CA VAL A 358 10.96 17.60 5.93
C VAL A 358 10.23 16.29 5.67
N LEU A 359 8.90 16.32 5.73
CA LEU A 359 8.03 15.18 5.37
C LEU A 359 7.42 15.42 3.99
N ILE A 360 7.76 14.56 3.03
CA ILE A 360 7.34 14.70 1.63
C ILE A 360 6.14 13.78 1.37
N ASP A 361 4.95 14.37 1.26
CA ASP A 361 3.72 13.62 0.89
C ASP A 361 3.63 13.50 -0.62
N THR A 362 3.67 12.27 -1.14
CA THR A 362 3.58 12.05 -2.58
C THR A 362 2.21 11.52 -3.00
N ALA A 363 1.80 11.81 -4.23
CA ALA A 363 0.57 11.26 -4.79
C ALA A 363 0.54 9.72 -4.71
N GLY A 364 -0.64 9.18 -4.44
CA GLY A 364 -0.85 7.74 -4.59
C GLY A 364 -0.78 7.34 -6.06
N ARG A 365 -0.25 6.15 -6.32
CA ARG A 365 -0.08 5.63 -7.69
C ARG A 365 -0.18 4.12 -7.72
N MET A 366 -0.84 3.59 -8.75
CA MET A 366 -0.82 2.15 -9.00
C MET A 366 0.56 1.74 -9.50
N GLN A 367 1.00 0.57 -9.08
CA GLN A 367 2.33 0.04 -9.36
C GLN A 367 2.62 -0.17 -10.86
N ASP A 368 1.57 -0.34 -11.67
CA ASP A 368 1.67 -0.52 -13.13
C ASP A 368 1.62 0.81 -13.92
N ASN A 369 1.45 1.94 -13.24
CA ASN A 369 1.35 3.24 -13.91
C ASN A 369 2.73 3.85 -14.15
N GLU A 370 3.36 3.51 -15.27
CA GLU A 370 4.71 3.96 -15.64
C GLU A 370 4.91 5.50 -15.51
N PRO A 371 4.05 6.37 -16.07
CA PRO A 371 4.25 7.82 -15.93
C PRO A 371 4.32 8.30 -14.48
N LEU A 372 3.46 7.77 -13.60
CA LEU A 372 3.45 8.13 -12.19
C LEU A 372 4.64 7.53 -11.44
N MET A 373 5.08 6.32 -11.79
CA MET A 373 6.25 5.68 -11.20
C MET A 373 7.56 6.38 -11.62
N ARG A 374 7.68 6.80 -12.88
CA ARG A 374 8.80 7.61 -13.37
C ARG A 374 8.88 8.96 -12.65
N SER A 375 7.73 9.59 -12.41
CA SER A 375 7.66 10.83 -11.61
C SER A 375 8.10 10.61 -10.16
N LEU A 376 7.72 9.49 -9.54
CA LEU A 376 8.19 9.13 -8.19
C LEU A 376 9.70 8.90 -8.15
N SER A 377 10.23 8.10 -9.08
CA SER A 377 11.66 7.82 -9.16
C SER A 377 12.46 9.10 -9.41
N LYS A 378 11.97 10.00 -10.28
CA LYS A 378 12.54 11.34 -10.47
C LYS A 378 12.58 12.13 -9.16
N LEU A 379 11.49 12.14 -8.37
CA LEU A 379 11.43 12.83 -7.09
C LEU A 379 12.47 12.28 -6.10
N ILE A 380 12.52 10.97 -5.90
CA ILE A 380 13.47 10.34 -4.97
C ILE A 380 14.91 10.59 -5.44
N LYS A 381 15.20 10.38 -6.73
CA LYS A 381 16.54 10.59 -7.28
C LYS A 381 17.05 12.02 -7.12
N ILE A 382 16.22 13.01 -7.44
CA ILE A 382 16.64 14.42 -7.44
C ILE A 382 16.85 14.95 -6.02
N ASN A 383 16.02 14.47 -5.09
CA ASN A 383 15.97 15.00 -3.72
C ASN A 383 16.75 14.16 -2.71
N ASP A 384 17.16 12.94 -3.08
CA ASP A 384 17.96 12.01 -2.28
C ASP A 384 17.52 11.97 -0.80
N PRO A 385 16.23 11.61 -0.53
CA PRO A 385 15.70 11.67 0.82
C PRO A 385 16.49 10.76 1.76
N ASP A 386 16.59 11.10 3.05
CA ASP A 386 17.29 10.27 4.03
C ASP A 386 16.57 8.93 4.27
N LEU A 387 15.24 8.93 4.13
CA LEU A 387 14.40 7.77 4.35
C LEU A 387 13.22 7.72 3.38
N VAL A 388 13.11 6.61 2.63
CA VAL A 388 11.92 6.32 1.81
C VAL A 388 11.03 5.30 2.50
N LEU A 389 9.84 5.75 2.90
CA LEU A 389 8.82 4.93 3.55
C LEU A 389 7.74 4.52 2.55
N PHE A 390 7.54 3.22 2.40
CA PHE A 390 6.39 2.66 1.70
C PHE A 390 5.22 2.51 2.67
N VAL A 391 4.09 3.11 2.32
CA VAL A 391 2.85 3.01 3.08
C VAL A 391 1.96 1.96 2.44
N GLY A 392 1.71 0.87 3.16
CA GLY A 392 0.86 -0.24 2.74
C GLY A 392 -0.24 -0.50 3.77
N GLU A 393 -1.40 -0.97 3.33
CA GLU A 393 -2.49 -1.32 4.24
C GLU A 393 -2.44 -2.80 4.65
N ALA A 394 -2.80 -3.10 5.89
CA ALA A 394 -2.75 -4.45 6.44
C ALA A 394 -3.81 -5.40 5.84
N LEU A 395 -4.87 -4.84 5.24
CA LEU A 395 -5.95 -5.60 4.58
C LEU A 395 -5.48 -6.29 3.29
N VAL A 396 -4.37 -5.83 2.70
CA VAL A 396 -3.90 -6.30 1.40
C VAL A 396 -3.05 -7.55 1.60
N GLY A 397 -3.55 -8.70 1.14
CA GLY A 397 -2.85 -9.98 1.14
C GLY A 397 -1.84 -10.12 0.00
N ASN A 398 -2.16 -10.92 -1.03
CA ASN A 398 -1.25 -11.18 -2.16
C ASN A 398 -0.80 -9.92 -2.92
N GLU A 399 -1.68 -8.93 -3.04
CA GLU A 399 -1.40 -7.67 -3.74
C GLU A 399 -0.28 -6.85 -3.08
N ALA A 400 -0.02 -7.05 -1.78
CA ALA A 400 1.03 -6.34 -1.06
C ALA A 400 2.42 -6.69 -1.61
N VAL A 401 2.58 -7.94 -2.04
CA VAL A 401 3.80 -8.43 -2.66
C VAL A 401 4.01 -7.77 -4.02
N ASP A 402 3.00 -7.79 -4.89
CA ASP A 402 3.09 -7.21 -6.23
C ASP A 402 3.39 -5.70 -6.18
N GLN A 403 2.69 -4.98 -5.31
CA GLN A 403 2.92 -3.55 -5.09
C GLN A 403 4.36 -3.26 -4.71
N LEU A 404 4.89 -3.92 -3.68
CA LEU A 404 6.25 -3.66 -3.21
C LEU A 404 7.34 -4.03 -4.23
N VAL A 405 7.19 -5.18 -4.90
CA VAL A 405 8.15 -5.62 -5.93
C VAL A 405 8.21 -4.60 -7.05
N LYS A 406 7.06 -4.22 -7.62
CA LYS A 406 7.01 -3.28 -8.74
C LYS A 406 7.40 -1.86 -8.35
N PHE A 407 7.13 -1.43 -7.11
CA PHE A 407 7.62 -0.15 -6.61
C PHE A 407 9.15 -0.15 -6.55
N ASN A 408 9.79 -1.12 -5.90
CA ASN A 408 11.25 -1.20 -5.81
C ASN A 408 11.88 -1.36 -7.20
N GLN A 409 11.31 -2.20 -8.06
CA GLN A 409 11.76 -2.37 -9.43
C GLN A 409 11.68 -1.06 -10.20
N SER A 410 10.57 -0.32 -10.14
CA SER A 410 10.44 0.97 -10.82
C SER A 410 11.43 2.02 -10.29
N LEU A 411 11.67 2.04 -8.97
CA LEU A 411 12.66 2.94 -8.38
C LEU A 411 14.06 2.62 -8.87
N ALA A 412 14.39 1.34 -9.04
CA ALA A 412 15.65 0.89 -9.61
C ALA A 412 15.76 1.19 -11.11
N ASP A 413 14.77 0.81 -11.91
CA ASP A 413 14.79 0.87 -13.37
C ASP A 413 14.79 2.32 -13.91
N TYR A 414 14.05 3.22 -13.25
CA TYR A 414 13.97 4.64 -13.66
C TYR A 414 15.02 5.52 -12.99
N SER A 415 15.76 4.99 -12.02
CA SER A 415 16.95 5.65 -11.51
C SER A 415 18.10 5.44 -12.49
N SER A 416 18.79 6.51 -12.85
CA SER A 416 20.01 6.41 -13.66
C SER A 416 21.28 6.35 -12.80
N ASN A 417 21.15 6.12 -11.50
CA ASN A 417 22.27 6.02 -10.56
C ASN A 417 22.75 4.57 -10.49
N GLU A 418 24.06 4.36 -10.29
CA GLU A 418 24.64 3.01 -10.14
C GLU A 418 24.05 2.26 -8.94
N ASN A 419 23.78 2.97 -7.84
CA ASN A 419 23.08 2.46 -6.67
C ASN A 419 21.75 3.22 -6.53
N PRO A 420 20.64 2.68 -7.05
CA PRO A 420 19.35 3.34 -6.95
C PRO A 420 18.82 3.33 -5.52
N HIS A 421 18.26 4.45 -5.08
CA HIS A 421 17.62 4.54 -3.78
C HIS A 421 16.23 3.89 -3.83
N ILE A 422 16.09 2.79 -3.12
CA ILE A 422 14.86 1.99 -3.01
C ILE A 422 14.13 2.29 -1.70
N ILE A 423 13.03 1.58 -1.44
CA ILE A 423 12.31 1.68 -0.18
C ILE A 423 13.22 1.22 0.97
N ASP A 424 13.30 2.02 2.04
CA ASP A 424 14.07 1.72 3.25
C ASP A 424 13.23 1.10 4.36
N GLY A 425 11.93 1.39 4.39
CA GLY A 425 11.06 0.94 5.47
C GLY A 425 9.58 0.99 5.12
N ILE A 426 8.77 0.36 5.95
CA ILE A 426 7.33 0.15 5.71
C ILE A 426 6.52 0.79 6.83
N VAL A 427 5.46 1.50 6.46
CA VAL A 427 4.39 1.95 7.37
C VAL A 427 3.16 1.12 7.08
N LEU A 428 2.80 0.24 8.01
CA LEU A 428 1.65 -0.65 7.88
C LEU A 428 0.41 0.02 8.48
N THR A 429 -0.61 0.29 7.67
CA THR A 429 -1.78 1.08 8.08
C THR A 429 -3.04 0.22 8.18
N LYS A 430 -4.11 0.79 8.76
CA LYS A 430 -5.41 0.13 8.93
C LYS A 430 -5.29 -1.19 9.70
N PHE A 431 -4.34 -1.26 10.63
CA PHE A 431 -4.10 -2.47 11.41
C PHE A 431 -5.28 -2.76 12.35
N ASP A 432 -6.01 -1.72 12.74
CA ASP A 432 -7.27 -1.76 13.49
C ASP A 432 -8.41 -2.48 12.77
N THR A 433 -8.25 -2.81 11.49
CA THR A 433 -9.32 -3.41 10.67
C THR A 433 -9.15 -4.90 10.36
N ILE A 434 -8.05 -5.51 10.81
CA ILE A 434 -7.66 -6.87 10.41
C ILE A 434 -7.75 -7.92 11.50
N ASP A 435 -8.23 -7.60 12.70
CA ASP A 435 -8.30 -8.51 13.86
C ASP A 435 -6.99 -9.32 14.01
N ASP A 436 -7.05 -10.64 13.76
CA ASP A 436 -5.93 -11.57 13.85
C ASP A 436 -5.24 -11.88 12.50
N LYS A 437 -5.70 -11.28 11.40
CA LYS A 437 -5.21 -11.50 10.03
C LYS A 437 -3.97 -10.65 9.71
N VAL A 438 -2.96 -10.78 10.55
CA VAL A 438 -1.73 -9.97 10.55
C VAL A 438 -0.70 -10.38 9.48
N GLY A 439 -1.03 -11.35 8.61
CA GLY A 439 -0.11 -11.95 7.64
C GLY A 439 0.41 -11.03 6.53
N ALA A 440 -0.24 -9.88 6.30
CA ALA A 440 0.28 -8.86 5.38
C ALA A 440 1.67 -8.35 5.82
N ALA A 441 1.89 -8.21 7.13
CA ALA A 441 3.18 -7.79 7.69
C ALA A 441 4.32 -8.76 7.31
N ILE A 442 4.05 -10.07 7.37
CA ILE A 442 5.00 -11.12 6.96
C ILE A 442 5.29 -11.01 5.47
N SER A 443 4.25 -10.86 4.66
CA SER A 443 4.36 -10.86 3.21
C SER A 443 5.21 -9.68 2.71
N MET A 444 5.00 -8.50 3.28
CA MET A 444 5.74 -7.29 2.94
C MET A 444 7.22 -7.36 3.36
N THR A 445 7.49 -7.82 4.59
CA THR A 445 8.87 -7.92 5.14
C THR A 445 9.67 -9.04 4.49
N TYR A 446 9.04 -10.18 4.18
CA TYR A 446 9.70 -11.32 3.52
C TYR A 446 10.26 -10.96 2.15
N ILE A 447 9.50 -10.20 1.37
CA ILE A 447 9.86 -9.83 -0.02
C ILE A 447 10.89 -8.72 -0.06
N THR A 448 10.69 -7.67 0.74
CA THR A 448 11.55 -6.49 0.69
C THR A 448 12.81 -6.65 1.53
N GLY A 449 12.77 -7.49 2.57
CA GLY A 449 13.77 -7.49 3.64
C GLY A 449 13.81 -6.21 4.46
N GLN A 450 12.90 -5.27 4.20
CA GLN A 450 12.84 -3.96 4.86
C GLN A 450 11.95 -4.03 6.10
N PRO A 451 12.27 -3.25 7.13
CA PRO A 451 11.55 -3.28 8.39
C PRO A 451 10.23 -2.53 8.33
N ILE A 452 9.26 -3.00 9.11
CA ILE A 452 8.07 -2.20 9.44
C ILE A 452 8.49 -1.20 10.51
N VAL A 453 8.52 0.08 10.15
CA VAL A 453 8.93 1.18 11.01
C VAL A 453 7.78 1.60 11.92
N PHE A 454 6.57 1.68 11.37
CA PHE A 454 5.38 2.08 12.11
C PHE A 454 4.16 1.25 11.72
N VAL A 455 3.24 1.14 12.68
CA VAL A 455 1.92 0.52 12.52
C VAL A 455 0.85 1.57 12.86
N GLY A 456 -0.02 1.88 11.90
CA GLY A 456 -1.17 2.76 12.09
C GLY A 456 -2.40 1.96 12.54
N THR A 457 -2.90 2.26 13.73
CA THR A 457 -3.96 1.50 14.42
C THR A 457 -5.27 2.31 14.57
N GLY A 458 -5.57 3.17 13.61
CA GLY A 458 -6.72 4.08 13.69
C GLY A 458 -6.56 5.35 12.86
N GLN A 459 -7.35 6.38 13.17
CA GLN A 459 -7.43 7.62 12.39
C GLN A 459 -6.89 8.86 13.14
N THR A 460 -6.72 8.78 14.45
CA THR A 460 -6.22 9.89 15.28
C THR A 460 -4.70 9.96 15.26
N TYR A 461 -4.13 11.07 15.75
CA TYR A 461 -2.67 11.25 15.77
C TYR A 461 -1.95 10.29 16.72
N SER A 462 -2.60 9.88 17.81
CA SER A 462 -2.08 8.89 18.78
C SER A 462 -2.13 7.45 18.27
N ASP A 463 -2.82 7.16 17.17
CA ASP A 463 -2.98 5.81 16.62
C ASP A 463 -1.78 5.40 15.76
N LEU A 464 -0.58 5.53 16.34
CA LEU A 464 0.70 5.18 15.74
C LEU A 464 1.49 4.33 16.75
N LYS A 465 1.89 3.13 16.34
CA LYS A 465 2.56 2.13 17.18
C LYS A 465 3.84 1.60 16.53
N ALA A 466 4.75 1.07 17.32
CA ALA A 466 5.88 0.29 16.85
C ALA A 466 5.47 -1.18 16.68
N LEU A 467 6.09 -1.90 15.74
CA LEU A 467 5.77 -3.32 15.53
C LEU A 467 6.34 -4.18 16.67
N ASN A 468 5.46 -4.84 17.44
CA ASN A 468 5.87 -5.90 18.35
C ASN A 468 5.94 -7.24 17.61
N VAL A 469 7.15 -7.66 17.24
CA VAL A 469 7.39 -8.90 16.48
C VAL A 469 6.80 -10.13 17.18
N ASN A 470 7.01 -10.26 18.49
CA ASN A 470 6.56 -11.43 19.23
C ASN A 470 5.03 -11.49 19.31
N ALA A 471 4.37 -10.34 19.55
CA ALA A 471 2.92 -10.27 19.59
C ALA A 471 2.29 -10.63 18.24
N VAL A 472 2.86 -10.12 17.14
CA VAL A 472 2.38 -10.41 15.77
C VAL A 472 2.56 -11.88 15.42
N VAL A 473 3.73 -12.47 15.71
CA VAL A 473 3.95 -13.90 15.46
C VAL A 473 3.04 -14.76 16.34
N HIS A 474 2.82 -14.38 17.59
CA HIS A 474 1.90 -15.08 18.47
C HIS A 474 0.47 -15.09 17.90
N ALA A 475 -0.06 -13.93 17.49
CA ALA A 475 -1.39 -13.82 16.89
C ALA A 475 -1.53 -14.58 15.56
N LEU A 476 -0.44 -14.68 14.79
CA LEU A 476 -0.40 -15.46 13.56
C LEU A 476 -0.39 -16.98 13.83
N MET A 477 0.23 -17.42 14.93
CA MET A 477 0.40 -18.84 15.28
C MET A 477 -0.66 -19.35 16.26
N LYS A 478 -1.52 -18.45 16.75
CA LYS A 478 -2.82 -18.76 17.35
C LYS A 478 -3.77 -19.18 16.24
#